data_AF-A0A8J7Z220-F1
#
_entry.id   AF-A0A8J7Z220-F1
#
_cell.length_a   1.000
_cell.length_b   1.000
_cell.length_c   1.000
_cell.angle_alpha   90.00
_cell.angle_beta   90.00
_cell.angle_gamma   90.00
#
_symmetry.space_group_name_H-M   'P 1'
#
loop_
_entity.id
_entity.type
_entity.pdbx_description
1 polymer ?
#
loop_
_entity_poly.entity_id
_entity_poly.type
_entity_poly.pdbx_seq_one_letter_code
_entity_poly.pdbx_strand_id
1 'polypeptide(L)'
;MPLSLSDLRENLDGLGYYLGPRGIDGLGNHFNACDRDVLGNINCATTALRGLPYVETYTQAAIAMFQQDSGLPANGQDGVDLRSRVETTVRILQNNLKIVTGLSLPLTGHYRRETYNLIKVYQRNRGFLVTGIAAIAVRRQLDADARGIQTPSPNPTPTPLPSELETLRKFRDDLSQIKGQLFRREITESEFNRRAYDLIP
;
A
#
# COMPACT_ATOMS: atom_id res chain seq x y z
N MET A 1 20.33 -8.78 6.67
CA MET A 1 19.46 -9.90 6.26
C MET A 1 18.38 -9.35 5.37
N PRO A 2 17.97 -10.04 4.29
CA PRO A 2 16.85 -9.60 3.48
C PRO A 2 15.56 -9.59 4.32
N LEU A 3 14.65 -8.65 4.04
CA LEU A 3 13.32 -8.60 4.66
C LEU A 3 12.67 -9.98 4.63
N SER A 4 12.02 -10.42 5.72
CA SER A 4 11.16 -11.61 5.66
C SER A 4 9.92 -11.32 4.80
N LEU A 5 9.18 -12.35 4.38
CA LEU A 5 7.92 -12.14 3.65
C LEU A 5 6.89 -11.36 4.49
N SER A 6 6.85 -11.60 5.81
CA SER A 6 6.00 -10.83 6.73
C SER A 6 6.42 -9.36 6.78
N ASP A 7 7.72 -9.07 6.80
CA ASP A 7 8.23 -7.69 6.80
C ASP A 7 8.00 -6.99 5.45
N LEU A 8 8.11 -7.73 4.35
CA LEU A 8 7.78 -7.22 3.01
C LEU A 8 6.31 -6.78 2.95
N ARG A 9 5.39 -7.65 3.36
CA ARG A 9 3.96 -7.31 3.45
C ARG A 9 3.70 -6.12 4.36
N GLU A 10 4.40 -6.06 5.49
CA GLU A 10 4.30 -4.94 6.41
C GLU A 10 4.70 -3.62 5.79
N ASN A 11 5.82 -3.61 5.10
CA ASN A 11 6.32 -2.42 4.45
C ASN A 11 5.41 -2.01 3.29
N LEU A 12 4.96 -2.96 2.46
CA LEU A 12 4.03 -2.67 1.36
C LEU A 12 2.72 -2.05 1.85
N ASP A 13 2.11 -2.63 2.89
CA ASP A 13 0.90 -2.10 3.52
C ASP A 13 1.12 -0.69 4.08
N GLY A 14 2.21 -0.48 4.82
CA GLY A 14 2.59 0.83 5.34
C GLY A 14 2.83 1.88 4.26
N LEU A 15 3.39 1.48 3.11
CA LEU A 15 3.61 2.35 1.95
C LEU A 15 2.35 2.56 1.09
N GLY A 16 1.22 1.97 1.48
CA GLY A 16 -0.08 2.13 0.84
C GLY A 16 -0.36 1.16 -0.31
N TYR A 17 0.44 0.09 -0.46
CA TYR A 17 0.15 -0.98 -1.42
C TYR A 17 -0.83 -1.96 -0.78
N TYR A 18 -2.08 -1.88 -1.25
CA TYR A 18 -3.22 -2.55 -0.66
C TYR A 18 -3.09 -4.08 -0.71
N LEU A 19 -3.22 -4.72 0.46
CA LEU A 19 -3.18 -6.19 0.63
C LEU A 19 -4.56 -6.82 0.84
N GLY A 20 -5.64 -6.15 0.40
CA GLY A 20 -7.00 -6.70 0.44
C GLY A 20 -7.95 -6.10 1.50
N PRO A 21 -9.21 -6.58 1.57
CA PRO A 21 -10.39 -5.97 2.22
C PRO A 21 -10.28 -5.52 3.68
N ARG A 22 -9.19 -5.82 4.39
CA ARG A 22 -9.02 -5.49 5.81
C ARG A 22 -7.67 -4.84 6.15
N GLY A 23 -7.19 -3.96 5.27
CA GLY A 23 -6.00 -3.13 5.46
C GLY A 23 -6.28 -1.68 5.86
N ILE A 24 -7.19 -1.40 6.82
CA ILE A 24 -7.56 0.00 7.14
C ILE A 24 -7.18 0.51 8.54
N ASP A 25 -6.52 -0.30 9.39
CA ASP A 25 -6.12 0.17 10.74
C ASP A 25 -4.64 0.03 11.09
N GLY A 26 -3.77 -0.32 10.14
CA GLY A 26 -2.32 -0.24 10.28
C GLY A 26 -1.68 -1.17 11.32
N LEU A 27 -0.63 -1.88 10.92
CA LEU A 27 0.34 -2.54 11.81
C LEU A 27 -0.27 -3.21 13.06
N GLY A 28 -0.99 -4.30 12.86
CA GLY A 28 -1.54 -5.03 14.00
C GLY A 28 -2.63 -6.04 13.71
N ASN A 29 -3.10 -6.21 12.48
CA ASN A 29 -4.14 -7.21 12.20
C ASN A 29 -3.57 -8.53 11.69
N HIS A 30 -2.63 -9.11 12.44
CA HIS A 30 -2.36 -10.56 12.38
C HIS A 30 -3.62 -11.42 12.64
N PHE A 31 -4.73 -10.81 13.09
CA PHE A 31 -5.98 -11.53 13.37
C PHE A 31 -7.14 -11.14 12.45
N ASN A 32 -7.16 -9.92 11.87
CA ASN A 32 -8.26 -9.51 10.99
C ASN A 32 -7.90 -9.43 9.50
N ALA A 33 -6.62 -9.63 9.12
CA ALA A 33 -6.25 -9.84 7.72
C ALA A 33 -6.63 -11.26 7.29
N CYS A 34 -7.91 -11.60 7.36
CA CYS A 34 -8.44 -12.86 6.87
C CYS A 34 -9.48 -12.58 5.80
N ASP A 35 -9.29 -13.22 4.66
CA ASP A 35 -10.23 -13.24 3.55
C ASP A 35 -10.55 -14.72 3.25
N ARG A 36 -11.79 -15.14 3.49
CA ARG A 36 -12.22 -16.54 3.29
C ARG A 36 -12.26 -16.92 1.81
N ASP A 37 -12.42 -15.95 0.92
CA ASP A 37 -12.45 -16.23 -0.53
C ASP A 37 -11.04 -16.60 -1.01
N VAL A 38 -10.00 -15.98 -0.43
CA VAL A 38 -8.59 -16.28 -0.74
C VAL A 38 -8.03 -17.44 0.08
N LEU A 39 -8.45 -17.56 1.34
CA LEU A 39 -7.91 -18.55 2.28
C LEU A 39 -8.69 -19.87 2.30
N GLY A 40 -9.92 -19.92 1.78
CA GLY A 40 -10.82 -21.06 1.90
C GLY A 40 -11.39 -21.25 3.31
N ASN A 41 -11.63 -22.51 3.71
CA ASN A 41 -12.21 -22.88 5.01
C ASN A 41 -11.19 -22.78 6.17
N ILE A 42 -10.53 -21.63 6.33
CA ILE A 42 -9.56 -21.38 7.40
C ILE A 42 -10.20 -20.56 8.53
N ASN A 43 -9.78 -20.84 9.76
CA ASN A 43 -10.18 -20.05 10.92
C ASN A 43 -9.44 -18.70 10.95
N CYS A 44 -10.16 -17.65 10.53
CA CYS A 44 -9.70 -16.26 10.57
C CYS A 44 -9.23 -15.78 11.95
N ALA A 45 -9.68 -16.39 13.05
CA ALA A 45 -9.25 -16.00 14.39
C ALA A 45 -7.81 -16.45 14.70
N THR A 46 -7.27 -17.40 13.95
CA THR A 46 -5.95 -18.01 14.21
C THR A 46 -4.98 -17.90 13.04
N THR A 47 -5.44 -17.45 11.86
CA THR A 47 -4.61 -17.37 10.65
C THR A 47 -4.76 -16.00 9.98
N ALA A 48 -3.66 -15.26 9.92
CA ALA A 48 -3.55 -14.05 9.11
C ALA A 48 -2.96 -14.34 7.74
N LEU A 49 -3.45 -13.61 6.72
CA LEU A 49 -2.80 -13.47 5.41
C LEU A 49 -1.31 -13.11 5.57
N ARG A 50 -0.97 -12.24 6.52
CA ARG A 50 0.42 -11.84 6.78
C ARG A 50 1.32 -12.97 7.29
N GLY A 51 0.75 -13.95 8.00
CA GLY A 51 1.47 -15.11 8.54
C GLY A 51 1.62 -16.26 7.55
N LEU A 52 1.08 -16.15 6.33
CA LEU A 52 1.21 -17.20 5.34
C LEU A 52 2.67 -17.37 4.89
N PRO A 53 3.16 -18.62 4.76
CA PRO A 53 4.53 -18.89 4.34
C PRO A 53 4.75 -18.72 2.83
N TYR A 54 3.70 -18.45 2.05
CA TYR A 54 3.73 -18.29 0.59
C TYR A 54 3.08 -16.97 0.18
N VAL A 55 3.37 -16.49 -1.02
CA VAL A 55 2.79 -15.26 -1.62
C VAL A 55 1.40 -15.57 -2.19
N GLU A 56 0.38 -14.95 -1.64
CA GLU A 56 -1.01 -15.00 -2.08
C GLU A 56 -1.35 -13.84 -3.02
N THR A 57 -2.50 -13.94 -3.70
CA THR A 57 -2.96 -13.02 -4.74
C THR A 57 -2.89 -11.55 -4.35
N TYR A 58 -3.29 -11.18 -3.13
CA TYR A 58 -3.20 -9.80 -2.66
C TYR A 58 -1.76 -9.31 -2.47
N THR A 59 -0.88 -10.16 -1.94
CA THR A 59 0.54 -9.81 -1.83
C THR A 59 1.18 -9.72 -3.21
N GLN A 60 0.89 -10.66 -4.11
CA GLN A 60 1.38 -10.61 -5.51
C GLN A 60 0.96 -9.31 -6.19
N ALA A 61 -0.29 -8.91 -6.00
CA ALA A 61 -0.83 -7.65 -6.47
C ALA A 61 -0.07 -6.43 -5.91
N ALA A 62 0.07 -6.33 -4.58
CA ALA A 62 0.82 -5.25 -3.95
C ALA A 62 2.29 -5.19 -4.43
N ILE A 63 2.93 -6.34 -4.65
CA ILE A 63 4.27 -6.43 -5.22
C ILE A 63 4.29 -5.85 -6.63
N ALA A 64 3.36 -6.25 -7.51
CA ALA A 64 3.31 -5.76 -8.89
C ALA A 64 3.15 -4.23 -8.94
N MET A 65 2.28 -3.65 -8.12
CA MET A 65 2.11 -2.20 -8.01
C MET A 65 3.40 -1.51 -7.54
N PHE A 66 4.03 -2.03 -6.48
CA PHE A 66 5.28 -1.46 -5.99
C PHE A 66 6.38 -1.52 -7.03
N GLN A 67 6.50 -2.63 -7.75
CA GLN A 67 7.48 -2.82 -8.81
C GLN A 67 7.28 -1.79 -9.92
N GLN A 68 6.04 -1.61 -10.39
CA GLN A 68 5.68 -0.61 -11.39
C GLN A 68 6.09 0.80 -10.95
N ASP A 69 5.72 1.21 -9.73
CA ASP A 69 6.06 2.53 -9.18
C ASP A 69 7.57 2.74 -9.00
N SER A 70 8.30 1.65 -8.77
CA SER A 70 9.74 1.68 -8.48
C SER A 70 10.61 1.45 -9.73
N GLY A 71 10.00 1.32 -10.92
CA GLY A 71 10.72 1.02 -12.17
C GLY A 71 11.35 -0.37 -12.22
N LEU A 72 10.85 -1.31 -11.43
CA LEU A 72 11.22 -2.73 -11.49
C LEU A 72 10.29 -3.47 -12.47
N PRO A 73 10.68 -4.66 -12.97
CA PRO A 73 9.76 -5.52 -13.72
C PRO A 73 8.52 -5.87 -12.88
N ALA A 74 7.35 -5.37 -13.27
CA ALA A 74 6.07 -5.53 -12.56
C ALA A 74 5.44 -6.92 -12.76
N ASN A 75 6.18 -7.97 -12.37
CA ASN A 75 5.80 -9.36 -12.54
C ASN A 75 5.09 -9.96 -11.31
N GLY A 76 4.94 -9.20 -10.23
CA GLY A 76 4.34 -9.66 -8.97
C GLY A 76 5.20 -10.65 -8.18
N GLN A 77 6.43 -10.93 -8.62
CA GLN A 77 7.28 -11.93 -8.00
C GLN A 77 8.08 -11.33 -6.85
N ASP A 78 8.10 -12.03 -5.73
CA ASP A 78 8.99 -11.73 -4.61
C ASP A 78 10.43 -12.12 -4.95
N GLY A 79 11.36 -11.19 -4.72
CA GLY A 79 12.77 -11.36 -5.05
C GLY A 79 13.66 -10.43 -4.21
N VAL A 80 14.97 -10.70 -4.23
CA VAL A 80 15.94 -9.95 -3.41
C VAL A 80 15.95 -8.45 -3.77
N ASP A 81 15.89 -8.12 -5.06
CA ASP A 81 15.90 -6.73 -5.53
C ASP A 81 14.65 -5.96 -5.08
N LEU A 82 13.49 -6.59 -5.16
CA LEU A 82 12.24 -6.05 -4.63
C LEU A 82 12.36 -5.76 -3.12
N ARG A 83 12.78 -6.76 -2.34
CA ARG A 83 12.90 -6.64 -0.89
C ARG A 83 13.87 -5.52 -0.49
N SER A 84 15.01 -5.44 -1.17
CA SER A 84 16.00 -4.36 -1.00
C SER A 84 15.42 -2.98 -1.33
N ARG A 85 14.67 -2.87 -2.44
CA ARG A 85 14.03 -1.61 -2.86
C ARG A 85 12.95 -1.17 -1.87
N VAL A 86 12.13 -2.09 -1.38
CA VAL A 86 11.10 -1.82 -0.35
C VAL A 86 11.75 -1.36 0.95
N GLU A 87 12.76 -2.08 1.44
CA GLU A 87 13.51 -1.69 2.65
C GLU A 87 14.10 -0.28 2.52
N THR A 88 14.78 -0.01 1.40
CA THR A 88 15.38 1.30 1.13
C THR A 88 14.32 2.40 1.11
N THR A 89 13.16 2.15 0.50
CA THR A 89 12.04 3.10 0.46
C THR A 89 11.57 3.44 1.87
N VAL A 90 11.47 2.46 2.75
CA VAL A 90 11.11 2.69 4.17
C VAL A 90 12.20 3.45 4.91
N ARG A 91 13.49 3.17 4.68
CA ARG A 91 14.59 3.94 5.29
C ARG A 91 14.56 5.41 4.86
N ILE A 92 14.28 5.69 3.60
CA ILE A 92 14.12 7.06 3.08
C ILE A 92 12.93 7.75 3.76
N LEU A 93 11.78 7.07 3.82
CA LEU A 93 10.60 7.57 4.53
C LEU A 93 10.91 7.92 5.99
N GLN A 94 11.58 7.00 6.71
CA GLN A 94 11.97 7.20 8.11
C GLN A 94 12.92 8.38 8.29
N ASN A 95 13.89 8.53 7.39
CA ASN A 95 14.80 9.66 7.39
C ASN A 95 14.05 10.99 7.16
N ASN A 96 13.13 11.03 6.19
CA ASN A 96 12.38 12.24 5.87
C ASN A 96 11.42 12.62 7.00
N LEU A 97 10.79 11.63 7.66
CA LEU A 97 10.03 11.86 8.89
C LEU A 97 10.89 12.48 9.99
N LYS A 98 12.10 11.95 10.21
CA LYS A 98 13.02 12.47 11.21
C LYS A 98 13.39 13.94 10.91
N ILE A 99 13.67 14.26 9.66
CA ILE A 99 13.98 15.64 9.22
C ILE A 99 12.79 16.57 9.45
N VAL A 100 11.60 16.19 8.98
CA VAL A 100 10.43 17.08 8.95
C VAL A 100 9.78 17.24 10.33
N THR A 101 9.83 16.21 11.17
CA THR A 101 9.23 16.25 12.52
C THR A 101 10.22 16.65 13.61
N GLY A 102 11.52 16.52 13.38
CA GLY A 102 12.56 16.66 14.40
C GLY A 102 12.55 15.55 15.46
N LEU A 103 11.70 14.53 15.31
CA LEU A 103 11.55 13.43 16.27
C LEU A 103 12.54 12.30 15.94
N SER A 104 13.06 11.65 16.98
CA SER A 104 13.95 10.51 16.81
C SER A 104 13.19 9.30 16.27
N LEU A 105 13.69 8.72 15.18
CA LEU A 105 13.17 7.51 14.56
C LEU A 105 14.35 6.69 14.02
N PRO A 106 14.50 5.40 14.38
CA PRO A 106 15.53 4.55 13.81
C PRO A 106 15.22 4.24 12.34
N LEU A 107 16.24 4.33 11.48
CA LEU A 107 16.14 4.03 10.05
C LEU A 107 16.25 2.51 9.82
N THR A 108 15.34 1.73 10.39
CA THR A 108 15.43 0.26 10.38
C THR A 108 15.13 -0.37 9.02
N GLY A 109 14.41 0.35 8.14
CA GLY A 109 13.86 -0.23 6.91
C GLY A 109 12.62 -1.12 7.15
N HIS A 110 12.11 -1.15 8.38
CA HIS A 110 10.87 -1.80 8.74
C HIS A 110 9.84 -0.75 9.15
N TYR A 111 8.65 -0.78 8.54
CA TYR A 111 7.65 0.24 8.74
C TYR A 111 7.24 0.28 10.23
N ARG A 112 6.76 -0.81 10.84
CA ARG A 112 6.55 -0.96 12.29
C ARG A 112 5.74 0.17 12.97
N ARG A 113 5.35 -0.06 14.22
CA ARG A 113 4.46 0.86 14.95
C ARG A 113 5.01 2.28 15.10
N GLU A 114 6.32 2.45 15.21
CA GLU A 114 6.95 3.77 15.37
C GLU A 114 6.80 4.65 14.11
N THR A 115 7.14 4.14 12.93
CA THR A 115 6.96 4.90 11.66
C THR A 115 5.50 5.21 11.43
N TYR A 116 4.60 4.27 11.70
CA TYR A 116 3.15 4.47 11.60
C TYR A 116 2.64 5.62 12.46
N ASN A 117 3.03 5.65 13.73
CA ASN A 117 2.63 6.71 14.64
C ASN A 117 3.15 8.08 14.16
N LEU A 118 4.39 8.13 13.66
CA LEU A 118 4.96 9.37 13.13
C LEU A 118 4.31 9.81 11.81
N ILE A 119 3.89 8.88 10.96
CA ILE A 119 3.09 9.20 9.78
C ILE A 119 1.75 9.80 10.18
N LYS A 120 1.09 9.31 11.24
CA LYS A 120 -0.15 9.94 11.75
C LYS A 120 0.07 11.36 12.24
N VAL A 121 1.19 11.61 12.92
CA VAL A 121 1.57 12.97 13.34
C VAL A 121 1.78 13.85 12.11
N TYR A 122 2.56 13.38 11.14
CA TYR A 122 2.80 14.09 9.90
C TYR A 122 1.51 14.40 9.12
N GLN A 123 0.67 13.39 8.92
CA GLN A 123 -0.63 13.52 8.24
C GLN A 123 -1.51 14.57 8.92
N ARG A 124 -1.61 14.55 10.26
CA ARG A 124 -2.35 15.55 11.02
C ARG A 124 -1.81 16.96 10.80
N ASN A 125 -0.49 17.13 10.82
CA ASN A 125 0.16 18.43 10.65
C ASN A 125 0.03 19.00 9.23
N ARG A 126 -0.23 18.15 8.23
CA ARG A 126 -0.39 18.53 6.82
C ARG A 126 -1.83 18.43 6.29
N GLY A 127 -2.80 18.15 7.16
CA GLY A 127 -4.21 18.07 6.78
C GLY A 127 -4.60 16.84 5.95
N PHE A 128 -3.78 15.78 5.95
CA PHE A 128 -4.14 14.50 5.34
C PHE A 128 -5.09 13.70 6.24
N LEU A 129 -5.80 12.72 5.65
CA LEU A 129 -6.49 11.69 6.41
C LEU A 129 -5.49 10.92 7.28
N VAL A 130 -5.78 10.81 8.58
CA VAL A 130 -4.86 10.27 9.59
C VAL A 130 -4.92 8.74 9.65
N THR A 131 -4.52 8.07 8.57
CA THR A 131 -4.53 6.61 8.43
C THR A 131 -3.30 5.94 9.02
N GLY A 132 -2.18 6.66 9.12
CA GLY A 132 -0.85 6.12 9.39
C GLY A 132 -0.22 5.37 8.22
N ILE A 133 -0.84 5.41 7.04
CA ILE A 133 -0.37 4.83 5.79
C ILE A 133 0.32 5.91 4.95
N ALA A 134 1.58 5.66 4.57
CA ALA A 134 2.39 6.51 3.71
C ALA A 134 2.09 6.26 2.23
N ALA A 135 0.83 6.50 1.82
CA ALA A 135 0.43 6.45 0.41
C ALA A 135 1.28 7.40 -0.44
N ILE A 136 1.28 7.21 -1.78
CA ILE A 136 2.15 7.95 -2.71
C ILE A 136 2.07 9.47 -2.50
N ALA A 137 0.88 10.04 -2.32
CA ALA A 137 0.70 11.47 -2.07
C ALA A 137 1.38 11.95 -0.77
N VAL A 138 1.27 11.16 0.32
CA VAL A 138 1.91 11.46 1.60
C VAL A 138 3.44 11.40 1.46
N ARG A 139 3.97 10.36 0.78
CA ARG A 139 5.41 10.22 0.53
C ARG A 139 5.97 11.38 -0.30
N ARG A 140 5.31 11.73 -1.40
CA ARG A 140 5.73 12.85 -2.27
C ARG A 140 5.77 14.17 -1.50
N GLN A 141 4.74 14.46 -0.70
CA GLN A 141 4.70 15.68 0.11
C GLN A 141 5.80 15.66 1.18
N LEU A 142 6.00 14.54 1.87
CA LEU A 142 7.03 14.41 2.89
C LEU A 142 8.44 14.56 2.30
N ASP A 143 8.70 13.98 1.13
CA ASP A 143 9.98 14.10 0.43
C ASP A 143 10.25 15.55 0.01
N ALA A 144 9.22 16.28 -0.42
CA ALA A 144 9.32 17.71 -0.74
C ALA A 144 9.62 18.55 0.51
N ASP A 145 8.88 18.32 1.59
CA ASP A 145 9.07 18.97 2.88
C ASP A 145 10.50 18.75 3.41
N ALA A 146 11.01 17.51 3.33
CA ALA A 146 12.36 17.15 3.79
C ALA A 146 13.47 17.82 2.97
N ARG A 147 13.21 18.13 1.69
CA ARG A 147 14.14 18.89 0.83
C ARG A 147 14.09 20.40 1.07
N GLY A 148 13.24 20.88 1.97
CA GLY A 148 13.00 22.31 2.16
C GLY A 148 12.34 22.99 0.95
N ILE A 149 11.81 22.20 0.02
CA ILE A 149 11.01 22.72 -1.08
C ILE A 149 9.65 23.03 -0.48
N GLN A 150 9.33 24.32 -0.36
CA GLN A 150 7.95 24.76 -0.10
C GLN A 150 7.11 24.37 -1.31
N THR A 151 6.65 23.12 -1.33
CA THR A 151 5.48 22.78 -2.12
C THR A 151 4.31 23.50 -1.45
N PRO A 152 3.39 24.11 -2.23
CA PRO A 152 2.15 24.57 -1.64
C PRO A 152 1.59 23.41 -0.83
N SER A 153 1.22 23.67 0.44
CA SER A 153 0.43 22.72 1.26
C SER A 153 -0.56 22.03 0.34
N PRO A 154 -0.80 20.70 0.45
CA PRO A 154 -1.89 20.09 -0.27
C PRO A 154 -3.10 20.97 0.00
N ASN A 155 -3.50 21.72 -1.03
CA ASN A 155 -4.71 22.50 -1.01
C ASN A 155 -5.79 21.48 -0.61
N PRO A 156 -6.79 21.79 0.25
CA PRO A 156 -7.94 20.91 0.42
C PRO A 156 -8.30 20.42 -0.97
N THR A 157 -8.24 19.09 -1.19
CA THR A 157 -8.35 18.45 -2.50
C THR A 157 -9.30 19.29 -3.32
N PRO A 158 -8.85 19.99 -4.39
CA PRO A 158 -9.76 20.74 -5.23
C PRO A 158 -10.89 19.77 -5.53
N THR A 159 -12.13 20.16 -5.27
CA THR A 159 -13.31 19.39 -5.67
C THR A 159 -12.99 18.84 -7.05
N PRO A 160 -12.90 17.50 -7.22
CA PRO A 160 -12.24 16.91 -8.37
C PRO A 160 -12.78 17.57 -9.61
N LEU A 161 -11.87 18.11 -10.45
CA LEU A 161 -12.26 18.69 -11.73
C LEU A 161 -13.19 17.67 -12.40
N PRO A 162 -14.32 18.06 -13.03
CA PRO A 162 -15.35 17.13 -13.48
C PRO A 162 -14.81 15.87 -14.19
N SER A 163 -13.71 16.01 -14.94
CA SER A 163 -12.96 14.94 -15.61
C SER A 163 -12.34 13.86 -14.70
N GLU A 164 -11.79 14.23 -13.54
CA GLU A 164 -11.17 13.28 -12.60
C GLU A 164 -12.25 12.48 -11.85
N LEU A 165 -13.35 13.13 -11.49
CA LEU A 165 -14.52 12.46 -10.92
C LEU A 165 -15.15 11.48 -11.91
N GLU A 166 -15.17 11.84 -13.19
CA GLU A 166 -15.69 11.00 -14.26
C GLU A 166 -14.77 9.79 -14.52
N THR A 167 -13.45 10.00 -14.50
CA THR A 167 -12.46 8.92 -14.54
C THR A 167 -12.64 7.95 -13.36
N LEU A 168 -12.84 8.45 -12.13
CA LEU A 168 -13.06 7.62 -10.95
C LEU A 168 -14.41 6.89 -10.95
N ARG A 169 -15.46 7.50 -11.52
CA ARG A 169 -16.76 6.84 -11.73
C ARG A 169 -16.62 5.71 -12.72
N LYS A 170 -16.01 5.98 -13.87
CA LYS A 170 -15.76 4.97 -14.90
C LYS A 170 -14.93 3.80 -14.37
N PHE A 171 -13.83 4.10 -13.69
CA PHE A 171 -12.98 3.08 -13.06
C PHE A 171 -13.78 2.17 -12.11
N ARG A 172 -14.62 2.75 -11.24
CA ARG A 172 -15.48 2.01 -10.33
C ARG A 172 -16.48 1.11 -11.06
N ASP A 173 -17.11 1.64 -12.11
CA ASP A 173 -18.11 0.92 -12.89
C ASP A 173 -17.47 -0.26 -13.65
N ASP A 174 -16.32 -0.04 -14.29
CA ASP A 174 -15.55 -1.06 -14.98
C ASP A 174 -15.08 -2.17 -14.00
N LEU A 175 -14.59 -1.79 -12.81
CA LEU A 175 -14.23 -2.75 -11.75
C LEU A 175 -15.43 -3.58 -11.28
N SER A 176 -16.59 -2.93 -11.11
CA SER A 176 -17.83 -3.60 -10.71
C SER A 176 -18.27 -4.62 -11.76
N GLN A 177 -18.14 -4.27 -13.05
CA GLN A 177 -18.44 -5.16 -14.16
C GLN A 177 -17.53 -6.39 -14.17
N ILE A 178 -16.21 -6.20 -14.09
CA ILE A 178 -15.24 -7.31 -14.12
C ILE A 178 -15.41 -8.19 -12.86
N LYS A 179 -15.71 -7.60 -11.70
CA LYS A 179 -16.06 -8.37 -10.49
C LYS A 179 -17.31 -9.22 -10.69
N GLY A 180 -18.32 -8.69 -11.39
CA GLY A 180 -19.51 -9.44 -11.77
C GLY A 180 -19.19 -10.63 -12.70
N GLN A 181 -18.26 -10.45 -13.64
CA GLN A 181 -17.79 -11.54 -14.53
C GLN A 181 -17.08 -12.64 -13.72
N LEU A 182 -16.26 -12.26 -12.73
CA LEU A 182 -15.60 -13.22 -11.84
C LEU A 182 -16.64 -14.02 -11.03
N PHE A 183 -17.64 -13.36 -10.44
CA PHE A 183 -18.70 -14.04 -9.67
C PHE A 183 -19.51 -15.01 -10.53
N ARG A 184 -19.76 -14.67 -11.80
CA ARG A 184 -20.43 -15.56 -12.78
C ARG A 184 -19.51 -16.63 -13.37
N ARG A 185 -18.24 -16.69 -12.94
CA ARG A 185 -17.19 -17.60 -13.46
C ARG A 185 -16.95 -17.47 -14.97
N GLU A 186 -17.20 -16.28 -15.52
CA GLU A 186 -16.94 -15.94 -16.92
C GLU A 186 -15.46 -15.65 -17.18
N ILE A 187 -14.73 -15.28 -16.13
CA ILE A 187 -13.28 -15.06 -16.13
C ILE A 187 -12.65 -15.75 -14.93
N THR A 188 -11.38 -16.10 -15.06
CA THR A 188 -10.56 -16.63 -13.96
C THR A 188 -10.10 -15.52 -13.02
N GLU A 189 -9.66 -15.87 -11.81
CA GLU A 189 -9.06 -14.91 -10.86
C GLU A 189 -7.80 -14.24 -11.42
N SER A 190 -6.98 -14.97 -12.19
CA SER A 190 -5.78 -14.43 -12.82
C SER A 190 -6.14 -13.40 -13.90
N GLU A 191 -7.19 -13.65 -14.69
CA GLU A 191 -7.72 -12.69 -15.65
C GLU A 191 -8.37 -11.49 -14.97
N PHE A 192 -9.09 -11.69 -13.86
CA PHE A 192 -9.62 -10.61 -13.05
C PHE A 192 -8.49 -9.69 -12.59
N ASN A 193 -7.42 -10.25 -12.01
CA ASN A 193 -6.28 -9.46 -11.54
C ASN A 193 -5.68 -8.66 -12.69
N ARG A 194 -5.35 -9.31 -13.82
CA ARG A 194 -4.78 -8.62 -14.98
C ARG A 194 -5.67 -7.47 -15.47
N ARG A 195 -6.97 -7.71 -15.63
CA ARG A 195 -7.90 -6.67 -16.13
C ARG A 195 -8.12 -5.56 -15.12
N ALA A 196 -8.20 -5.89 -13.83
CA ALA A 196 -8.29 -4.88 -12.77
C ALA A 196 -7.02 -4.01 -12.70
N TYR A 197 -5.85 -4.61 -12.96
CA TYR A 197 -4.58 -3.90 -13.13
C TYR A 197 -4.59 -2.93 -14.31
N ASP A 198 -5.07 -3.39 -15.47
CA ASP A 198 -5.12 -2.57 -16.69
C ASP A 198 -6.07 -1.35 -16.56
N LEU A 199 -6.99 -1.36 -15.59
CA LEU A 199 -7.94 -0.28 -15.33
C LEU A 199 -7.39 0.83 -14.44
N ILE A 200 -6.29 0.61 -13.72
CA ILE A 200 -5.75 1.63 -12.79
C ILE A 200 -5.27 2.83 -13.63
N PRO A 201 -5.85 4.04 -13.44
CA PRO A 201 -5.50 5.24 -14.22
C PRO A 201 -4.11 5.80 -13.90
#